data_AF-A0A955T0I5-F1
#
_entry.id   AF-A0A955T0I5-F1
#
_cell.length_a   1.000
_cell.length_b   1.000
_cell.length_c   1.000
_cell.angle_alpha   90.00
_cell.angle_beta   90.00
_cell.angle_gamma   90.00
#
_symmetry.space_group_name_H-M   'P 1'
#
loop_
_entity.id
_entity.type
_entity.pdbx_description
1 polymer ?
#
loop_
_entity_poly.entity_id
_entity_poly.type
_entity_poly.pdbx_seq_one_letter_code
_entity_poly.pdbx_strand_id
1 'polypeptide(L)'
;EGEDDVVICVFGGPARSATALHSHRFEGTTLPYLQAAVELVIDASRIGDLLHAKVDVSNVGAGHNFPTGVSVRNAMLVVRAKTDSDTQLPHLEGTSLIPYWGGVGDEPDDYGDTPGRGFAKILRSHDDRERVLFIDAIELVENTQIPPMGTDTSEYWFDLSGLESEDVELSAEIIYRRAWKDLAEAKGWIGGVDGQGYPYEGDVLVKSVTVELTGEGPTPTPTAPIGCDSGYYLLDAFGGRHPVGSPPVITGSLYFGYNIARDLERARTGGPTSLLQHDLAVLDGAGAVHFIASPTQTIEQDFFFPITEEFPGGRAVDLSMTSDSLGYWVLTDFGGIYRAGSAKGEDESLVPNTDTLGLGLDIPLEGSLRDPSFPSPGGANLRAVSLLVIDEDGDSTAEGYVILDSMGGHHPFDNEGVVIDPGSSSGSEINSPDRLLDPTAYLWPFFTGLDIARDLELHPMGTGVVILDGWGGVHPVPVDEESNPVYFANNRVSNEDNTPLSPVGLPYITSGFDNPSTEVDESDEESYGRDAASIFMDLEFTSCEGGLYTLDRFGGVFGLGAARENPDDPIPPFAGSPYFFPDQLAVDAEFFE
;
A
#
# COMPACT_ATOMS: atom_id res chain seq x y z
N GLU A 1 -12.49 2.69 -87.71
CA GLU A 1 -13.82 3.02 -87.16
C GLU A 1 -14.30 1.75 -86.51
N GLY A 2 -14.35 1.56 -85.19
CA GLY A 2 -14.44 2.46 -84.06
C GLY A 2 -15.26 1.63 -83.07
N GLU A 3 -14.63 1.04 -82.06
CA GLU A 3 -15.35 0.46 -80.94
C GLU A 3 -14.86 1.18 -79.69
N ASP A 4 -15.80 1.92 -79.11
CA ASP A 4 -15.63 2.75 -77.94
C ASP A 4 -15.11 1.91 -76.78
N ASP A 5 -13.89 2.21 -76.32
CA ASP A 5 -13.40 1.77 -75.01
C ASP A 5 -14.27 2.41 -73.93
N VAL A 6 -15.31 1.69 -73.52
CA VAL A 6 -16.04 1.96 -72.30
C VAL A 6 -15.07 1.76 -71.14
N VAL A 7 -14.48 2.86 -70.66
CA VAL A 7 -13.72 2.88 -69.42
C VAL A 7 -14.70 2.63 -68.28
N ILE A 8 -14.88 1.36 -67.91
CA ILE A 8 -15.54 0.98 -66.67
C ILE A 8 -14.62 1.45 -65.55
N CYS A 9 -14.96 2.57 -64.93
CA CYS A 9 -14.38 2.96 -63.65
C CYS A 9 -14.83 1.93 -62.61
N VAL A 10 -14.02 0.88 -62.41
CA VAL A 10 -14.21 -0.04 -61.28
C VAL A 10 -13.85 0.73 -60.02
N PHE A 11 -14.85 1.32 -59.38
CA PHE A 11 -14.71 1.82 -58.02
C PHE A 11 -14.67 0.61 -57.09
N GLY A 12 -13.46 0.23 -56.67
CA GLY A 12 -13.23 -0.80 -55.69
C GLY A 12 -11.76 -0.78 -55.27
N GLY A 13 -11.51 -0.81 -53.96
CA GLY A 13 -10.16 -1.03 -53.46
C GLY A 13 -9.59 -2.36 -53.98
N PRO A 14 -8.27 -2.55 -53.93
CA PRO A 14 -7.64 -3.79 -54.38
C PRO A 14 -8.32 -5.01 -53.75
N ALA A 15 -8.63 -6.03 -54.55
CA ALA A 15 -9.26 -7.26 -54.06
C ALA A 15 -8.35 -7.91 -53.00
N ARG A 16 -8.85 -7.99 -51.76
CA ARG A 16 -8.16 -8.63 -50.63
C ARG A 16 -8.76 -10.01 -50.39
N SER A 17 -7.94 -10.98 -49.98
CA SER A 17 -8.43 -12.27 -49.50
C SER A 17 -9.39 -12.05 -48.34
N ALA A 18 -10.49 -12.82 -48.28
CA ALA A 18 -11.44 -12.74 -47.16
C ALA A 18 -10.77 -13.03 -45.81
N THR A 19 -9.71 -13.83 -45.78
CA THR A 19 -8.89 -14.11 -44.57
C THR A 19 -8.00 -12.96 -44.15
N ALA A 20 -7.77 -11.97 -45.03
CA ALA A 20 -7.00 -10.76 -44.74
C ALA A 20 -7.92 -9.56 -44.43
N LEU A 21 -9.24 -9.77 -44.41
CA LEU A 21 -10.22 -8.77 -44.02
C LEU A 21 -10.52 -8.95 -42.53
N HIS A 22 -10.33 -7.89 -41.75
CA HIS A 22 -10.81 -7.89 -40.36
C HIS A 22 -12.32 -7.98 -40.33
N SER A 23 -12.82 -8.82 -39.43
CA SER A 23 -14.24 -8.95 -39.16
C SER A 23 -14.80 -7.62 -38.68
N HIS A 24 -15.93 -7.21 -39.25
CA HIS A 24 -16.72 -6.07 -38.73
C HIS A 24 -17.83 -6.55 -37.78
N ARG A 25 -17.76 -7.81 -37.34
CA ARG A 25 -18.58 -8.32 -36.25
C ARG A 25 -17.93 -7.88 -34.95
N PHE A 26 -18.52 -6.87 -34.31
CA PHE A 26 -18.09 -6.36 -33.01
C PHE A 26 -19.01 -6.92 -31.93
N GLU A 27 -18.56 -7.99 -31.29
CA GLU A 27 -19.26 -8.57 -30.14
C GLU A 27 -18.76 -7.91 -28.86
N GLY A 28 -19.67 -7.59 -27.95
CA GLY A 28 -19.35 -6.94 -26.67
C GLY A 28 -19.99 -7.69 -25.52
N THR A 29 -21.28 -7.45 -25.27
CA THR A 29 -22.00 -8.03 -24.12
C THR A 29 -22.51 -9.46 -24.36
N THR A 30 -21.76 -10.28 -25.11
CA THR A 30 -22.05 -11.71 -25.23
C THR A 30 -21.34 -12.46 -24.11
N LEU A 31 -21.91 -13.59 -23.65
CA LEU A 31 -21.34 -14.34 -22.52
C LEU A 31 -19.84 -14.67 -22.67
N PRO A 32 -19.34 -15.17 -23.83
CA PRO A 32 -17.91 -15.46 -23.97
C PRO A 32 -17.01 -14.22 -23.83
N TYR A 33 -17.47 -13.05 -24.27
CA TYR A 33 -16.71 -11.80 -24.15
C TYR A 33 -16.76 -11.23 -22.73
N LEU A 34 -17.91 -11.33 -22.06
CA LEU A 34 -18.03 -10.98 -20.64
C LEU A 34 -17.14 -11.88 -19.77
N GLN A 35 -17.13 -13.19 -20.04
CA GLN A 35 -16.28 -14.16 -19.33
C GLN A 35 -14.79 -13.91 -19.54
N ALA A 36 -14.39 -13.52 -20.76
CA ALA A 36 -13.01 -13.18 -21.06
C ALA A 36 -12.58 -11.83 -20.46
N ALA A 37 -13.53 -10.93 -20.17
CA ALA A 37 -13.25 -9.61 -19.61
C ALA A 37 -12.91 -9.63 -18.11
N VAL A 38 -13.35 -10.65 -17.38
CA VAL A 38 -13.27 -10.68 -15.91
C VAL A 38 -12.63 -11.95 -15.37
N GLU A 39 -11.74 -11.74 -14.42
CA GLU A 39 -11.26 -12.77 -13.51
C GLU A 39 -11.91 -12.62 -12.14
N LEU A 40 -12.20 -13.76 -11.50
CA LEU A 40 -12.83 -13.84 -10.19
C LEU A 40 -12.03 -14.85 -9.38
N VAL A 41 -11.49 -14.41 -8.26
CA VAL A 41 -10.75 -15.24 -7.31
C VAL A 41 -11.39 -15.07 -5.94
N ILE A 42 -11.49 -16.16 -5.20
CA ILE A 42 -11.99 -16.19 -3.83
C ILE A 42 -10.95 -16.89 -2.97
N ASP A 43 -10.55 -16.23 -1.89
CA ASP A 43 -9.80 -16.81 -0.80
C ASP A 43 -10.72 -16.88 0.41
N ALA A 44 -10.83 -18.07 1.00
CA ALA A 44 -11.82 -18.36 2.02
C ALA A 44 -11.16 -19.11 3.17
N SER A 45 -11.30 -18.56 4.37
CA SER A 45 -10.70 -19.11 5.58
C SER A 45 -11.71 -19.18 6.72
N ARG A 46 -11.60 -20.25 7.50
CA ARG A 46 -12.35 -20.39 8.75
C ARG A 46 -11.48 -19.90 9.91
N ILE A 47 -11.97 -18.91 10.64
CA ILE A 47 -11.31 -18.30 11.79
C ILE A 47 -12.19 -18.54 13.02
N GLY A 48 -11.98 -19.67 13.69
CA GLY A 48 -12.84 -20.09 14.82
C GLY A 48 -14.30 -20.32 14.38
N ASP A 49 -15.20 -19.52 14.93
CA ASP A 49 -16.64 -19.51 14.60
C ASP A 49 -16.99 -18.51 13.49
N LEU A 50 -16.01 -17.99 12.77
CA LEU A 50 -16.21 -17.10 11.63
C LEU A 50 -15.74 -17.75 10.33
N LEU A 51 -16.44 -17.45 9.25
CA LEU A 51 -15.97 -17.67 7.88
C LEU A 51 -15.64 -16.30 7.27
N HIS A 52 -14.37 -16.11 6.90
CA HIS A 52 -13.89 -14.95 6.16
C HIS A 52 -13.70 -15.30 4.69
N ALA A 53 -14.13 -14.42 3.81
CA ALA A 53 -13.91 -14.54 2.38
C ALA A 53 -13.37 -13.21 1.82
N LYS A 54 -12.20 -13.26 1.19
CA LYS A 54 -11.65 -12.18 0.37
C LYS A 54 -11.91 -12.50 -1.09
N VAL A 55 -12.53 -11.59 -1.83
CA VAL A 55 -12.90 -11.79 -3.23
C VAL A 55 -12.29 -10.69 -4.09
N ASP A 56 -11.53 -11.12 -5.09
CA ASP A 56 -10.90 -10.26 -6.09
C ASP A 56 -11.64 -10.39 -7.43
N VAL A 57 -12.03 -9.24 -7.98
CA VAL A 57 -12.64 -9.12 -9.30
C VAL A 57 -11.70 -8.30 -10.19
N SER A 58 -11.08 -8.93 -11.18
CA SER A 58 -10.08 -8.26 -12.03
C SER A 58 -10.58 -8.07 -13.45
N ASN A 59 -10.39 -6.87 -14.00
CA ASN A 59 -10.69 -6.57 -15.41
C ASN A 59 -9.49 -6.92 -16.30
N VAL A 60 -9.41 -8.19 -16.71
CA VAL A 60 -8.24 -8.75 -17.41
C VAL A 60 -8.32 -8.69 -18.94
N GLY A 61 -9.52 -8.58 -19.50
CA GLY A 61 -9.74 -8.73 -20.95
C GLY A 61 -10.23 -7.49 -21.68
N ALA A 62 -10.65 -6.45 -20.96
CA ALA A 62 -11.20 -5.25 -21.58
C ALA A 62 -10.21 -4.08 -21.53
N GLY A 63 -9.93 -3.46 -22.68
CA GLY A 63 -9.15 -2.21 -22.78
C GLY A 63 -9.89 -0.95 -22.33
N HIS A 64 -10.96 -1.11 -21.56
CA HIS A 64 -11.82 -0.06 -21.00
C HIS A 64 -12.38 -0.55 -19.67
N ASN A 65 -13.04 0.32 -18.89
CA ASN A 65 -13.62 -0.08 -17.60
C ASN A 65 -14.60 -1.27 -17.75
N PHE A 66 -14.72 -2.07 -16.70
CA PHE A 66 -15.72 -3.12 -16.55
C PHE A 66 -16.71 -2.78 -15.43
N PRO A 67 -18.02 -2.89 -15.66
CA PRO A 67 -18.67 -2.90 -16.97
C PRO A 67 -18.58 -1.51 -17.62
N THR A 68 -18.56 -1.40 -18.96
CA THR A 68 -18.72 -0.10 -19.66
C THR A 68 -19.88 -0.10 -20.66
N GLY A 69 -20.09 1.04 -21.31
CA GLY A 69 -21.04 1.24 -22.39
C GLY A 69 -21.93 2.44 -22.12
N VAL A 70 -23.23 2.31 -22.42
CA VAL A 70 -24.23 3.27 -21.96
C VAL A 70 -24.35 3.22 -20.44
N SER A 71 -24.57 4.35 -19.77
CA SER A 71 -24.53 4.51 -18.30
C SER A 71 -25.56 3.69 -17.49
N VAL A 72 -26.36 2.85 -18.15
CA VAL A 72 -27.27 1.90 -17.49
C VAL A 72 -26.62 0.52 -17.27
N ARG A 73 -25.41 0.28 -17.82
CA ARG A 73 -24.66 -0.96 -17.59
C ARG A 73 -24.12 -1.00 -16.17
N ASN A 74 -24.36 -2.11 -15.50
CA ASN A 74 -23.88 -2.37 -14.14
C ASN A 74 -23.55 -3.85 -14.00
N ALA A 75 -22.72 -4.17 -13.02
CA ALA A 75 -22.40 -5.53 -12.64
C ALA A 75 -22.38 -5.62 -11.11
N MET A 76 -22.59 -6.82 -10.59
CA MET A 76 -22.61 -7.08 -9.16
C MET A 76 -21.76 -8.31 -8.89
N LEU A 77 -20.90 -8.24 -7.90
CA LEU A 77 -20.37 -9.40 -7.21
C LEU A 77 -21.40 -9.81 -6.15
N VAL A 78 -21.88 -11.04 -6.19
CA VAL A 78 -22.79 -11.65 -5.21
C VAL A 78 -22.02 -12.72 -4.45
N VAL A 79 -21.94 -12.61 -3.13
CA VAL A 79 -21.25 -13.57 -2.27
C VAL A 79 -22.26 -14.23 -1.34
N ARG A 80 -22.25 -15.56 -1.30
CA ARG A 80 -23.21 -16.35 -0.51
C ARG A 80 -22.47 -17.46 0.22
N ALA A 81 -22.75 -17.60 1.50
CA ALA A 81 -22.33 -18.75 2.27
C ALA A 81 -23.58 -19.51 2.75
N LYS A 82 -23.60 -20.82 2.60
CA LYS A 82 -24.72 -21.66 3.00
C LYS A 82 -24.24 -23.00 3.55
N THR A 83 -25.06 -23.61 4.39
CA THR A 83 -24.84 -24.99 4.86
C THR A 83 -25.25 -26.02 3.80
N ASP A 84 -24.86 -27.28 3.99
CA ASP A 84 -25.35 -28.44 3.21
C ASP A 84 -26.88 -28.55 3.13
N SER A 85 -27.59 -28.03 4.14
CA SER A 85 -29.04 -27.94 4.17
C SER A 85 -29.60 -26.74 3.38
N ASP A 86 -28.79 -26.11 2.53
CA ASP A 86 -29.10 -24.94 1.68
C ASP A 86 -29.57 -23.72 2.50
N THR A 87 -29.19 -23.65 3.78
CA THR A 87 -29.54 -22.55 4.68
C THR A 87 -28.48 -21.47 4.59
N GLN A 88 -28.86 -20.25 4.21
CA GLN A 88 -27.92 -19.13 4.13
C GLN A 88 -27.41 -18.75 5.52
N LEU A 89 -26.10 -18.54 5.60
CA LEU A 89 -25.44 -18.07 6.80
C LEU A 89 -25.63 -16.56 6.96
N PRO A 90 -25.85 -16.08 8.19
CA PRO A 90 -25.92 -14.64 8.44
C PRO A 90 -24.53 -14.02 8.26
N HIS A 91 -24.50 -12.87 7.59
CA HIS A 91 -23.29 -12.05 7.48
C HIS A 91 -23.13 -11.13 8.70
N LEU A 92 -21.90 -10.68 8.96
CA LEU A 92 -21.55 -9.83 10.08
C LEU A 92 -21.32 -8.38 9.68
N GLU A 93 -21.32 -7.49 10.68
CA GLU A 93 -20.99 -6.06 10.52
C GLU A 93 -19.57 -5.90 9.95
N GLY A 94 -19.40 -4.96 9.00
CA GLY A 94 -18.16 -4.80 8.23
C GLY A 94 -18.13 -5.55 6.90
N THR A 95 -19.10 -6.44 6.63
CA THR A 95 -19.28 -7.08 5.32
C THR A 95 -19.72 -6.07 4.25
N SER A 96 -19.08 -6.10 3.08
CA SER A 96 -19.53 -5.30 1.93
C SER A 96 -20.90 -5.77 1.44
N LEU A 97 -21.80 -4.82 1.16
CA LEU A 97 -23.14 -5.10 0.67
C LEU A 97 -23.34 -4.55 -0.75
N ILE A 98 -24.10 -5.28 -1.55
CA ILE A 98 -24.55 -4.79 -2.86
C ILE A 98 -25.47 -3.59 -2.62
N PRO A 99 -25.22 -2.44 -3.26
CA PRO A 99 -26.06 -1.26 -3.08
C PRO A 99 -27.52 -1.52 -3.46
N TYR A 100 -28.44 -0.73 -2.90
CA TYR A 100 -29.89 -0.84 -3.12
C TYR A 100 -30.32 -0.92 -4.61
N TRP A 101 -29.54 -0.35 -5.52
CA TRP A 101 -29.82 -0.39 -6.96
C TRP A 101 -29.64 -1.79 -7.58
N GLY A 102 -29.03 -2.72 -6.85
CA GLY A 102 -29.00 -4.16 -7.17
C GLY A 102 -30.37 -4.84 -7.12
N GLY A 103 -31.39 -4.16 -6.59
CA GLY A 103 -32.76 -4.68 -6.43
C GLY A 103 -32.96 -5.21 -5.02
N VAL A 104 -33.91 -4.65 -4.26
CA VAL A 104 -34.21 -5.06 -2.89
C VAL A 104 -35.59 -5.69 -2.86
N GLY A 105 -35.67 -6.93 -2.40
CA GLY A 105 -36.90 -7.71 -2.40
C GLY A 105 -36.64 -9.21 -2.28
N ASP A 106 -37.64 -10.00 -2.67
CA ASP A 106 -37.62 -11.46 -2.60
C ASP A 106 -37.58 -12.12 -4.01
N GLU A 107 -37.43 -11.33 -5.08
CA GLU A 107 -37.35 -11.89 -6.43
C GLU A 107 -35.96 -12.47 -6.71
N PRO A 108 -35.81 -13.47 -7.61
CA PRO A 108 -34.52 -14.13 -7.86
C PRO A 108 -33.38 -13.22 -8.35
N ASP A 109 -33.71 -12.03 -8.86
CA ASP A 109 -32.81 -10.99 -9.36
C ASP A 109 -32.73 -9.77 -8.40
N ASP A 110 -33.22 -9.89 -7.16
CA ASP A 110 -32.95 -8.94 -6.09
C ASP A 110 -31.63 -9.29 -5.39
N TYR A 111 -30.60 -8.47 -5.62
CA TYR A 111 -29.27 -8.66 -5.04
C TYR A 111 -28.91 -7.59 -3.99
N GLY A 112 -29.61 -6.46 -3.99
CA GLY A 112 -29.38 -5.35 -3.07
C GLY A 112 -29.52 -5.76 -1.60
N ASP A 113 -28.73 -5.14 -0.74
CA ASP A 113 -28.63 -5.41 0.70
C ASP A 113 -28.20 -6.86 1.05
N THR A 114 -27.62 -7.58 0.09
CA THR A 114 -26.96 -8.88 0.32
C THR A 114 -25.43 -8.75 0.23
N PRO A 115 -24.66 -9.68 0.82
CA PRO A 115 -23.20 -9.66 0.76
C PRO A 115 -22.71 -9.62 -0.70
N GLY A 116 -21.94 -8.60 -1.01
CA GLY A 116 -21.36 -8.42 -2.33
C GLY A 116 -20.87 -7.00 -2.60
N ARG A 117 -20.69 -6.68 -3.88
CA ARG A 117 -20.27 -5.36 -4.34
C ARG A 117 -20.92 -4.97 -5.66
N GLY A 118 -21.18 -3.68 -5.85
CA GLY A 118 -21.76 -3.14 -7.08
C GLY A 118 -20.75 -2.35 -7.91
N PHE A 119 -20.67 -2.67 -9.22
CA PHE A 119 -19.80 -2.00 -10.20
C PHE A 119 -20.63 -1.23 -11.23
N ALA A 120 -20.67 0.10 -11.10
CA ALA A 120 -21.46 0.94 -12.00
C ALA A 120 -20.97 2.39 -12.06
N LYS A 121 -21.48 3.12 -13.06
CA LYS A 121 -21.32 4.57 -13.17
C LYS A 121 -22.66 5.25 -12.91
N ILE A 122 -22.80 5.88 -11.74
CA ILE A 122 -24.04 6.52 -11.31
C ILE A 122 -23.98 8.01 -11.68
N LEU A 123 -24.95 8.45 -12.47
CA LEU A 123 -25.07 9.82 -12.93
C LEU A 123 -26.32 10.48 -12.34
N ARG A 124 -26.25 11.79 -12.07
CA ARG A 124 -27.37 12.60 -11.58
C ARG A 124 -27.79 13.65 -12.61
N SER A 125 -29.09 13.85 -12.77
CA SER A 125 -29.66 14.91 -13.59
C SER A 125 -29.93 16.19 -12.79
N HIS A 126 -30.27 17.27 -13.50
CA HIS A 126 -30.60 18.58 -12.92
C HIS A 126 -31.82 18.61 -11.98
N ASP A 127 -32.65 17.56 -12.02
CA ASP A 127 -33.82 17.37 -11.16
C ASP A 127 -33.59 16.30 -10.07
N ASP A 128 -32.32 16.09 -9.69
CA ASP A 128 -31.86 15.20 -8.61
C ASP A 128 -32.23 13.72 -8.77
N ARG A 129 -32.54 13.27 -9.99
CA ARG A 129 -32.68 11.83 -10.28
C ARG A 129 -31.31 11.22 -10.53
N GLU A 130 -30.99 10.15 -9.79
CA GLU A 130 -29.81 9.33 -10.03
C GLU A 130 -30.06 8.25 -11.09
N ARG A 131 -29.00 7.53 -11.50
CA ARG A 131 -29.04 6.43 -12.48
C ARG A 131 -29.58 6.88 -13.85
N VAL A 132 -29.41 8.15 -14.21
CA VAL A 132 -29.84 8.70 -15.49
C VAL A 132 -28.87 8.37 -16.64
N LEU A 133 -29.33 8.55 -17.88
CA LEU A 133 -28.47 8.45 -19.05
C LEU A 133 -27.50 9.65 -19.11
N PHE A 134 -26.33 9.43 -19.71
CA PHE A 134 -25.32 10.49 -19.88
C PHE A 134 -25.81 11.75 -20.60
N ILE A 135 -26.89 11.66 -21.40
CA ILE A 135 -27.51 12.82 -22.07
C ILE A 135 -28.32 13.72 -21.13
N ASP A 136 -28.81 13.18 -20.02
CA ASP A 136 -29.60 13.90 -19.01
C ASP A 136 -28.74 14.29 -17.78
N ALA A 137 -27.51 13.79 -17.72
CA ALA A 137 -26.61 13.93 -16.59
C ALA A 137 -25.95 15.32 -16.53
N ILE A 138 -25.88 15.88 -15.33
CA ILE A 138 -25.08 17.08 -15.02
C ILE A 138 -23.92 16.79 -14.07
N GLU A 139 -23.92 15.62 -13.42
CA GLU A 139 -22.98 15.25 -12.37
C GLU A 139 -22.73 13.73 -12.39
N LEU A 140 -21.49 13.35 -12.09
CA LEU A 140 -21.09 11.98 -11.73
C LEU A 140 -21.24 11.84 -10.22
N VAL A 141 -22.15 10.98 -9.77
CA VAL A 141 -22.36 10.69 -8.34
C VAL A 141 -21.31 9.73 -7.84
N GLU A 142 -21.11 8.65 -8.58
CA GLU A 142 -20.26 7.54 -8.16
C GLU A 142 -19.76 6.79 -9.39
N ASN A 143 -18.53 6.29 -9.32
CA ASN A 143 -17.98 5.41 -10.34
C ASN A 143 -17.22 4.26 -9.66
N THR A 144 -17.89 3.11 -9.53
CA THR A 144 -17.30 1.87 -9.01
C THR A 144 -16.93 0.91 -10.14
N GLN A 145 -16.82 1.38 -11.39
CA GLN A 145 -16.37 0.51 -12.48
C GLN A 145 -14.89 0.15 -12.31
N ILE A 146 -14.54 -1.10 -12.60
CA ILE A 146 -13.17 -1.59 -12.51
C ILE A 146 -12.39 -1.08 -13.72
N PRO A 147 -11.32 -0.28 -13.57
CA PRO A 147 -10.54 0.24 -14.70
C PRO A 147 -9.87 -0.89 -15.49
N PRO A 148 -9.36 -0.64 -16.71
CA PRO A 148 -8.59 -1.64 -17.46
C PRO A 148 -7.44 -2.16 -16.62
N MET A 149 -7.26 -3.49 -16.56
CA MET A 149 -6.23 -4.16 -15.75
C MET A 149 -6.33 -3.91 -14.23
N GLY A 150 -7.38 -3.22 -13.77
CA GLY A 150 -7.62 -3.01 -12.35
C GLY A 150 -8.25 -4.24 -11.70
N THR A 151 -8.07 -4.31 -10.38
CA THR A 151 -8.69 -5.31 -9.51
C THR A 151 -9.48 -4.60 -8.42
N ASP A 152 -10.69 -5.09 -8.16
CA ASP A 152 -11.48 -4.71 -7.02
C ASP A 152 -11.46 -5.83 -5.99
N THR A 153 -11.00 -5.52 -4.78
CA THR A 153 -10.92 -6.45 -3.65
C THR A 153 -11.99 -6.10 -2.62
N SER A 154 -12.70 -7.11 -2.12
CA SER A 154 -13.76 -6.95 -1.13
C SER A 154 -13.82 -8.13 -0.16
N GLU A 155 -14.21 -7.88 1.09
CA GLU A 155 -14.22 -8.88 2.15
C GLU A 155 -15.62 -9.13 2.73
N TYR A 156 -15.85 -10.38 3.14
CA TYR A 156 -17.13 -10.88 3.63
C TYR A 156 -16.94 -11.77 4.85
N TRP A 157 -17.78 -11.57 5.86
CA TRP A 157 -17.71 -12.28 7.13
C TRP A 157 -19.05 -12.96 7.43
N PHE A 158 -19.03 -14.26 7.68
CA PHE A 158 -20.21 -15.06 8.01
C PHE A 158 -20.06 -15.72 9.37
N ASP A 159 -21.15 -15.76 10.13
CA ASP A 159 -21.20 -16.39 11.45
C ASP A 159 -21.43 -17.91 11.31
N LEU A 160 -20.55 -18.70 11.92
CA LEU A 160 -20.63 -20.15 12.03
C LEU A 160 -21.10 -20.59 13.43
N SER A 161 -21.38 -19.67 14.35
CA SER A 161 -21.72 -19.99 15.72
C SER A 161 -22.99 -20.84 15.81
N GLY A 162 -22.92 -21.92 16.59
CA GLY A 162 -24.04 -22.84 16.78
C GLY A 162 -24.24 -23.88 15.67
N LEU A 163 -23.34 -23.97 14.69
CA LEU A 163 -23.31 -25.08 13.74
C LEU A 163 -22.59 -26.29 14.37
N GLU A 164 -23.24 -27.45 14.44
CA GLU A 164 -22.68 -28.69 15.05
C GLU A 164 -21.70 -29.47 14.12
N SER A 165 -21.25 -28.85 13.03
CA SER A 165 -20.53 -29.40 11.86
C SER A 165 -21.46 -29.95 10.76
N GLU A 166 -21.57 -29.21 9.67
CA GLU A 166 -21.97 -29.67 8.32
C GLU A 166 -21.21 -28.76 7.33
N ASP A 167 -20.90 -29.26 6.15
CA ASP A 167 -20.00 -28.59 5.21
C ASP A 167 -20.62 -27.24 4.79
N VAL A 168 -19.76 -26.23 4.59
CA VAL A 168 -20.19 -24.89 4.18
C VAL A 168 -19.80 -24.68 2.72
N GLU A 169 -20.79 -24.37 1.89
CA GLU A 169 -20.57 -23.94 0.52
C GLU A 169 -20.52 -22.40 0.49
N LEU A 170 -19.38 -21.86 0.09
CA LEU A 170 -19.19 -20.44 -0.18
C LEU A 170 -19.12 -20.23 -1.69
N SER A 171 -19.91 -19.32 -2.23
CA SER A 171 -19.90 -18.96 -3.64
C SER A 171 -19.76 -17.46 -3.86
N ALA A 172 -19.02 -17.10 -4.92
CA ALA A 172 -18.91 -15.76 -5.44
C ALA A 172 -19.34 -15.77 -6.91
N GLU A 173 -20.22 -14.85 -7.29
CA GLU A 173 -20.81 -14.77 -8.63
C GLU A 173 -20.74 -13.35 -9.18
N ILE A 174 -20.18 -13.19 -10.39
CA ILE A 174 -20.25 -11.93 -11.14
C ILE A 174 -21.50 -11.96 -12.02
N ILE A 175 -22.43 -11.07 -11.71
CA ILE A 175 -23.65 -10.86 -12.47
C ILE A 175 -23.50 -9.57 -13.29
N TYR A 176 -23.62 -9.66 -14.62
CA TYR A 176 -23.68 -8.50 -15.50
C TYR A 176 -25.13 -8.17 -15.82
N ARG A 177 -25.51 -6.92 -15.58
CA ARG A 177 -26.87 -6.41 -15.78
C ARG A 177 -26.88 -5.28 -16.82
N ARG A 178 -27.69 -5.47 -17.86
CA ARG A 178 -27.73 -4.56 -19.02
C ARG A 178 -28.41 -3.22 -18.71
N ALA A 179 -29.34 -3.18 -17.78
CA ALA A 179 -30.04 -1.95 -17.41
C ALA A 179 -30.42 -2.01 -15.93
N TRP A 180 -30.56 -0.86 -15.28
CA TRP A 180 -31.10 -0.80 -13.93
C TRP A 180 -32.43 -1.56 -13.83
N LYS A 181 -32.63 -2.31 -12.73
CA LYS A 181 -33.81 -3.17 -12.55
C LYS A 181 -35.11 -2.36 -12.67
N ASP A 182 -35.18 -1.25 -11.95
CA ASP A 182 -36.30 -0.30 -11.99
C ASP A 182 -36.60 0.22 -13.42
N LEU A 183 -35.57 0.49 -14.21
CA LEU A 183 -35.70 0.89 -15.60
C LEU A 183 -36.20 -0.25 -16.49
N ALA A 184 -35.66 -1.46 -16.34
CA ALA A 184 -36.07 -2.63 -17.10
C ALA A 184 -37.55 -2.97 -16.86
N GLU A 185 -37.97 -2.96 -15.60
CA GLU A 185 -39.37 -3.16 -15.19
C GLU A 185 -40.29 -2.08 -15.78
N ALA A 186 -39.91 -0.80 -15.63
CA ALA A 186 -40.68 0.32 -16.17
C ALA A 186 -40.83 0.28 -17.70
N LYS A 187 -39.89 -0.35 -18.41
CA LYS A 187 -39.90 -0.55 -19.86
C LYS A 187 -40.50 -1.88 -20.31
N GLY A 188 -40.88 -2.76 -19.38
CA GLY A 188 -41.40 -4.09 -19.69
C GLY A 188 -40.36 -5.02 -20.31
N TRP A 189 -39.07 -4.85 -19.97
CA TRP A 189 -37.97 -5.72 -20.39
C TRP A 189 -37.88 -6.93 -19.46
N ILE A 190 -38.92 -7.77 -19.49
CA ILE A 190 -39.14 -8.87 -18.53
C ILE A 190 -39.22 -10.21 -19.27
N GLY A 191 -38.68 -11.27 -18.66
CA GLY A 191 -38.89 -12.65 -19.12
C GLY A 191 -38.21 -12.98 -20.45
N GLY A 192 -37.01 -12.46 -20.70
CA GLY A 192 -36.24 -12.82 -21.89
C GLY A 192 -36.60 -12.03 -23.14
N VAL A 193 -37.48 -11.02 -23.06
CA VAL A 193 -37.85 -10.15 -24.19
C VAL A 193 -37.88 -8.67 -23.81
N ASP A 194 -37.55 -7.79 -24.76
CA ASP A 194 -37.68 -6.34 -24.62
C ASP A 194 -39.12 -5.88 -24.90
N GLY A 195 -39.38 -4.58 -24.72
CA GLY A 195 -40.70 -3.97 -24.94
C GLY A 195 -41.17 -4.00 -26.40
N GLN A 196 -40.38 -4.57 -27.31
CA GLN A 196 -40.68 -4.77 -28.73
C GLN A 196 -40.77 -6.27 -29.09
N GLY A 197 -40.56 -7.18 -28.14
CA GLY A 197 -40.61 -8.62 -28.33
C GLY A 197 -39.31 -9.26 -28.83
N TYR A 198 -38.18 -8.54 -28.83
CA TYR A 198 -36.86 -9.10 -29.15
C TYR A 198 -36.20 -9.70 -27.91
N PRO A 199 -35.29 -10.68 -28.04
CA PRO A 199 -34.62 -11.28 -26.89
C PRO A 199 -33.89 -10.26 -26.00
N TYR A 200 -34.19 -10.25 -24.71
CA TYR A 200 -33.51 -9.48 -23.68
C TYR A 200 -32.89 -10.45 -22.67
N GLU A 201 -31.57 -10.54 -22.65
CA GLU A 201 -30.84 -11.53 -21.83
C GLU A 201 -30.75 -11.17 -20.34
N GLY A 202 -31.48 -10.15 -19.87
CA GLY A 202 -31.58 -9.82 -18.44
C GLY A 202 -30.24 -9.73 -17.75
N ASP A 203 -30.18 -10.40 -16.59
CA ASP A 203 -28.96 -10.64 -15.83
C ASP A 203 -28.23 -11.85 -16.36
N VAL A 204 -26.92 -11.66 -16.57
CA VAL A 204 -26.05 -12.68 -17.12
C VAL A 204 -25.05 -13.07 -16.04
N LEU A 205 -25.10 -14.32 -15.58
CA LEU A 205 -24.03 -14.91 -14.79
C LEU A 205 -22.78 -15.01 -15.65
N VAL A 206 -21.81 -14.13 -15.37
CA VAL A 206 -20.55 -14.05 -16.11
C VAL A 206 -19.60 -15.11 -15.60
N LYS A 207 -19.33 -15.12 -14.29
CA LYS A 207 -18.37 -16.01 -13.65
C LYS A 207 -18.90 -16.43 -12.30
N SER A 208 -18.62 -17.67 -11.91
CA SER A 208 -18.98 -18.23 -10.61
C SER A 208 -17.80 -19.05 -10.12
N VAL A 209 -17.46 -18.89 -8.85
CA VAL A 209 -16.49 -19.72 -8.14
C VAL A 209 -17.15 -20.19 -6.85
N THR A 210 -17.01 -21.47 -6.56
CA THR A 210 -17.55 -22.11 -5.36
C THR A 210 -16.43 -22.83 -4.62
N VAL A 211 -16.41 -22.68 -3.30
CA VAL A 211 -15.49 -23.35 -2.37
C VAL A 211 -16.32 -24.12 -1.36
N GLU A 212 -16.03 -25.42 -1.21
CA GLU A 212 -16.60 -26.26 -0.16
C GLU A 212 -15.62 -26.32 1.02
N LEU A 213 -16.11 -26.03 2.22
CA LEU A 213 -15.36 -26.09 3.47
C LEU A 213 -15.89 -27.24 4.31
N THR A 214 -15.14 -28.34 4.39
CA THR A 214 -15.61 -29.57 5.06
C THR A 214 -15.26 -29.65 6.55
N GLY A 215 -16.15 -30.25 7.33
CA GLY A 215 -15.99 -30.49 8.77
C GLY A 215 -14.78 -31.36 9.10
N GLU A 216 -13.83 -30.81 9.86
CA GLU A 216 -12.48 -31.36 10.12
C GLU A 216 -11.63 -31.62 8.84
N GLY A 217 -11.68 -30.72 7.86
CA GLY A 217 -10.55 -30.49 6.94
C GLY A 217 -9.46 -29.68 7.64
N PRO A 218 -8.18 -29.79 7.25
CA PRO A 218 -7.07 -29.27 8.06
C PRO A 218 -7.36 -27.81 8.39
N THR A 219 -7.08 -27.37 9.63
CA THR A 219 -6.62 -26.00 9.82
C THR A 219 -5.67 -25.80 8.65
N PRO A 220 -5.90 -24.87 7.70
CA PRO A 220 -4.82 -24.51 6.81
C PRO A 220 -3.73 -24.16 7.81
N THR A 221 -2.75 -25.06 7.95
CA THR A 221 -1.40 -24.58 8.17
C THR A 221 -1.31 -23.67 6.98
N PRO A 222 -1.29 -22.33 7.17
CA PRO A 222 -1.04 -21.45 6.06
C PRO A 222 0.06 -22.16 5.30
N THR A 223 -0.17 -22.42 4.01
CA THR A 223 1.00 -22.71 3.20
C THR A 223 1.76 -21.44 3.40
N ALA A 224 2.74 -21.50 4.31
CA ALA A 224 3.54 -20.35 4.66
C ALA A 224 3.91 -19.81 3.28
N PRO A 225 3.70 -18.52 3.03
CA PRO A 225 4.37 -17.89 1.91
C PRO A 225 5.78 -18.48 1.89
N ILE A 226 6.33 -18.76 0.72
CA ILE A 226 7.72 -19.26 0.72
C ILE A 226 8.66 -18.17 1.32
N GLY A 227 8.13 -16.96 1.59
CA GLY A 227 8.71 -15.93 2.46
C GLY A 227 8.29 -16.00 3.94
N CYS A 228 9.12 -15.39 4.77
CA CYS A 228 9.07 -15.48 6.22
C CYS A 228 8.01 -14.61 6.89
N ASP A 229 7.45 -13.67 6.14
CA ASP A 229 6.38 -12.79 6.59
C ASP A 229 5.00 -13.32 6.14
N SER A 230 3.97 -13.08 6.94
CA SER A 230 2.56 -13.35 6.63
C SER A 230 1.91 -12.26 5.78
N GLY A 231 2.41 -11.03 5.81
CA GLY A 231 1.95 -9.90 4.99
C GLY A 231 2.38 -8.56 5.59
N TYR A 232 1.82 -7.45 5.08
CA TYR A 232 2.14 -6.09 5.55
C TYR A 232 0.93 -5.15 5.49
N TYR A 233 1.03 -4.02 6.18
CA TYR A 233 0.11 -2.90 6.02
C TYR A 233 0.81 -1.77 5.28
N LEU A 234 0.24 -1.34 4.15
CA LEU A 234 0.69 -0.13 3.46
C LEU A 234 -0.09 1.08 3.97
N LEU A 235 0.60 2.15 4.34
CA LEU A 235 0.03 3.45 4.73
C LEU A 235 -0.08 4.39 3.53
N ASP A 236 -1.25 4.99 3.34
CA ASP A 236 -1.44 6.13 2.44
C ASP A 236 -1.34 7.48 3.18
N ALA A 237 -1.08 8.54 2.42
CA ALA A 237 -0.86 9.89 2.94
C ALA A 237 -2.06 10.49 3.69
N PHE A 238 -3.26 9.92 3.51
CA PHE A 238 -4.48 10.32 4.20
C PHE A 238 -4.71 9.52 5.49
N GLY A 239 -3.80 8.62 5.86
CA GLY A 239 -3.88 7.76 7.04
C GLY A 239 -4.62 6.44 6.79
N GLY A 240 -5.06 6.18 5.56
CA GLY A 240 -5.66 4.90 5.20
C GLY A 240 -4.61 3.80 5.20
N ARG A 241 -4.97 2.64 5.75
CA ARG A 241 -4.10 1.45 5.73
C ARG A 241 -4.67 0.39 4.79
N HIS A 242 -3.80 -0.30 4.09
CA HIS A 242 -4.14 -1.30 3.10
C HIS A 242 -3.43 -2.60 3.46
N PRO A 243 -4.14 -3.61 4.00
CA PRO A 243 -3.54 -4.91 4.30
C PRO A 243 -3.23 -5.66 3.00
N VAL A 244 -2.02 -6.19 2.88
CA VAL A 244 -1.54 -6.97 1.74
C VAL A 244 -0.96 -8.29 2.23
N GLY A 245 -1.32 -9.40 1.58
CA GLY A 245 -1.06 -10.74 2.13
C GLY A 245 -2.04 -11.09 3.26
N SER A 246 -1.53 -11.66 4.34
CA SER A 246 -2.26 -12.11 5.53
C SER A 246 -1.68 -11.54 6.85
N PRO A 247 -1.44 -10.21 6.96
CA PRO A 247 -0.94 -9.64 8.21
C PRO A 247 -1.97 -9.82 9.34
N PRO A 248 -1.56 -9.74 10.62
CA PRO A 248 -2.48 -9.80 11.74
C PRO A 248 -3.64 -8.81 11.60
N VAL A 249 -4.85 -9.25 11.94
CA VAL A 249 -6.04 -8.39 11.86
C VAL A 249 -5.99 -7.31 12.94
N ILE A 250 -5.88 -6.06 12.51
CA ILE A 250 -5.92 -4.88 13.38
C ILE A 250 -7.27 -4.20 13.21
N THR A 251 -8.12 -4.30 14.24
CA THR A 251 -9.48 -3.75 14.23
C THR A 251 -9.45 -2.25 14.47
N GLY A 252 -10.19 -1.44 13.71
CA GLY A 252 -10.22 0.03 13.88
C GLY A 252 -10.06 0.75 12.54
N SER A 253 -10.19 2.07 12.52
CA SER A 253 -9.90 2.85 11.30
C SER A 253 -9.29 4.19 11.67
N LEU A 254 -8.36 4.63 10.82
CA LEU A 254 -7.76 5.94 10.86
C LEU A 254 -7.89 6.53 9.46
N TYR A 255 -8.32 7.78 9.38
CA TYR A 255 -8.39 8.54 8.14
C TYR A 255 -8.47 10.02 8.49
N PHE A 256 -7.44 10.77 8.11
CA PHE A 256 -7.32 12.20 8.40
C PHE A 256 -8.15 13.05 7.44
N GLY A 257 -8.41 12.56 6.22
CA GLY A 257 -9.14 13.29 5.18
C GLY A 257 -8.30 14.31 4.40
N TYR A 258 -7.00 14.40 4.69
CA TYR A 258 -6.02 15.21 3.96
C TYR A 258 -4.62 14.60 4.09
N ASN A 259 -3.69 14.99 3.20
CA ASN A 259 -2.31 14.48 3.19
C ASN A 259 -1.54 14.98 4.43
N ILE A 260 -1.44 14.15 5.45
CA ILE A 260 -0.74 14.44 6.70
C ILE A 260 -0.06 13.23 7.33
N ALA A 261 -0.41 12.00 6.95
CA ALA A 261 0.30 10.83 7.46
C ALA A 261 1.78 10.90 7.04
N ARG A 262 2.69 10.55 7.96
CA ARG A 262 4.14 10.64 7.76
C ARG A 262 4.84 9.31 7.92
N ASP A 263 4.32 8.46 8.80
CA ASP A 263 4.99 7.22 9.17
C ASP A 263 4.04 6.21 9.85
N LEU A 264 4.40 4.94 9.82
CA LEU A 264 3.63 3.78 10.28
C LEU A 264 4.55 2.77 10.99
N GLU A 265 4.37 2.64 12.29
CA GLU A 265 5.16 1.72 13.08
C GLU A 265 4.34 0.59 13.70
N ARG A 266 4.97 -0.57 13.87
CA ARG A 266 4.32 -1.70 14.54
C ARG A 266 4.21 -1.44 16.04
N ALA A 267 3.01 -1.63 16.55
CA ALA A 267 2.72 -1.53 17.97
C ALA A 267 2.08 -2.81 18.51
N ARG A 268 2.01 -2.91 19.84
CA ARG A 268 1.37 -4.01 20.54
C ARG A 268 0.44 -3.50 21.63
N THR A 269 -0.73 -4.11 21.74
CA THR A 269 -1.72 -3.85 22.79
C THR A 269 -1.57 -4.82 23.95
N GLY A 270 -1.76 -4.29 25.16
CA GLY A 270 -1.76 -5.06 26.41
C GLY A 270 -0.40 -5.02 27.11
N GLY A 271 -0.40 -4.57 28.36
CA GLY A 271 0.81 -4.59 29.19
C GLY A 271 1.36 -6.02 29.40
N PRO A 272 2.44 -6.19 30.19
CA PRO A 272 3.33 -7.37 30.20
C PRO A 272 2.69 -8.72 30.59
N THR A 273 1.37 -8.78 30.80
CA THR A 273 0.62 -9.97 31.22
C THR A 273 -0.57 -10.34 30.32
N SER A 274 -0.82 -9.59 29.23
CA SER A 274 -1.80 -9.95 28.20
C SER A 274 -1.12 -10.69 27.06
N LEU A 275 -1.81 -11.61 26.39
CA LEU A 275 -1.36 -12.01 25.04
C LEU A 275 -1.36 -10.73 24.20
N LEU A 276 -0.18 -10.32 23.73
CA LEU A 276 0.00 -9.08 22.97
C LEU A 276 -0.84 -9.18 21.69
N GLN A 277 -1.85 -8.31 21.54
CA GLN A 277 -2.59 -8.19 20.30
C GLN A 277 -1.93 -7.09 19.46
N HIS A 278 -1.68 -7.33 18.17
CA HIS A 278 -1.02 -6.36 17.29
C HIS A 278 -1.81 -5.06 17.16
N ASP A 279 -1.10 -3.94 17.07
CA ASP A 279 -1.60 -2.61 16.72
C ASP A 279 -0.63 -1.95 15.73
N LEU A 280 -1.02 -0.77 15.23
CA LEU A 280 -0.18 0.11 14.43
C LEU A 280 -0.23 1.51 15.04
N ALA A 281 0.92 2.18 15.05
CA ALA A 281 1.08 3.57 15.44
C ALA A 281 1.33 4.40 14.17
N VAL A 282 0.43 5.35 13.88
CA VAL A 282 0.57 6.23 12.72
C VAL A 282 0.99 7.62 13.16
N LEU A 283 2.10 8.12 12.64
CA LEU A 283 2.55 9.49 12.84
C LEU A 283 1.88 10.44 11.85
N ASP A 284 1.36 11.56 12.36
CA ASP A 284 0.94 12.67 11.53
C ASP A 284 1.98 13.80 11.49
N GLY A 285 1.91 14.67 10.49
CA GLY A 285 2.84 15.80 10.33
C GLY A 285 2.84 16.81 11.47
N ALA A 286 1.77 16.88 12.27
CA ALA A 286 1.74 17.71 13.47
C ALA A 286 2.47 17.07 14.66
N GLY A 287 3.03 15.86 14.48
CA GLY A 287 3.75 15.11 15.49
C GLY A 287 2.85 14.29 16.39
N ALA A 288 1.56 14.16 16.08
CA ALA A 288 0.67 13.31 16.88
C ALA A 288 0.76 11.86 16.40
N VAL A 289 0.99 10.94 17.34
CA VAL A 289 0.94 9.49 17.10
C VAL A 289 -0.43 8.93 17.43
N HIS A 290 -1.01 8.16 16.48
CA HIS A 290 -2.36 7.60 16.56
C HIS A 290 -2.31 6.07 16.52
N PHE A 291 -2.83 5.42 17.57
CA PHE A 291 -2.97 3.96 17.61
C PHE A 291 -4.29 3.51 17.00
N ILE A 292 -4.25 2.51 16.13
CA ILE A 292 -5.40 2.13 15.29
C ILE A 292 -6.43 1.29 16.06
N ALA A 293 -6.00 0.23 16.72
CA ALA A 293 -6.88 -0.67 17.48
C ALA A 293 -7.19 -0.14 18.86
N SER A 294 -6.28 0.64 19.44
CA SER A 294 -6.47 1.26 20.74
C SER A 294 -6.41 2.79 20.70
N PRO A 295 -7.33 3.48 20.00
CA PRO A 295 -7.30 4.94 19.86
C PRO A 295 -7.50 5.70 21.20
N THR A 296 -7.86 4.98 22.27
CA THR A 296 -7.99 5.52 23.64
C THR A 296 -6.79 5.21 24.54
N GLN A 297 -5.83 4.41 24.09
CA GLN A 297 -4.51 4.22 24.72
C GLN A 297 -3.46 5.15 24.10
N THR A 298 -3.84 6.38 23.75
CA THR A 298 -2.87 7.38 23.31
C THR A 298 -1.92 7.66 24.46
N ILE A 299 -0.66 7.25 24.29
CA ILE A 299 0.45 7.63 25.17
C ILE A 299 0.48 9.15 25.25
N GLU A 300 0.61 9.69 26.46
CA GLU A 300 0.56 11.13 26.68
C GLU A 300 1.75 11.81 25.98
N GLN A 301 1.43 12.73 25.07
CA GLN A 301 2.38 13.57 24.35
C GLN A 301 2.32 14.98 24.89
N ASP A 302 3.49 15.57 25.09
CA ASP A 302 3.68 16.95 25.52
C ASP A 302 4.31 17.85 24.44
N PHE A 303 4.45 17.32 23.24
CA PHE A 303 4.95 18.03 22.07
C PHE A 303 3.94 17.91 20.93
N PHE A 304 3.80 18.99 20.18
CA PHE A 304 3.11 19.03 18.90
C PHE A 304 3.76 20.14 18.06
N PHE A 305 3.80 19.94 16.75
CA PHE A 305 4.42 20.86 15.80
C PHE A 305 3.31 21.57 15.01
N PRO A 306 3.08 22.87 15.23
CA PRO A 306 2.02 23.58 14.55
C PRO A 306 2.16 23.52 13.02
N ILE A 307 1.09 23.10 12.35
CA ILE A 307 0.98 23.25 10.90
C ILE A 307 0.80 24.73 10.60
N THR A 308 1.63 25.25 9.69
CA THR A 308 1.64 26.66 9.32
C THR A 308 1.61 26.81 7.80
N GLU A 309 1.42 28.02 7.31
CA GLU A 309 1.55 28.31 5.87
C GLU A 309 2.96 28.00 5.33
N GLU A 310 4.00 28.10 6.18
CA GLU A 310 5.38 27.77 5.81
C GLU A 310 5.62 26.26 5.78
N PHE A 311 4.90 25.50 6.61
CA PHE A 311 5.02 24.05 6.75
C PHE A 311 3.63 23.40 6.71
N PRO A 312 2.99 23.37 5.53
CA PRO A 312 1.60 22.91 5.39
C PRO A 312 1.43 21.41 5.62
N GLY A 313 2.51 20.63 5.47
CA GLY A 313 2.56 19.20 5.77
C GLY A 313 2.96 18.89 7.21
N GLY A 314 3.19 19.89 8.06
CA GLY A 314 3.77 19.70 9.38
C GLY A 314 5.30 19.51 9.35
N ARG A 315 5.87 19.08 10.48
CA ARG A 315 7.32 19.01 10.70
C ARG A 315 7.81 17.62 11.13
N ALA A 316 6.93 16.77 11.64
CA ALA A 316 7.29 15.40 11.97
C ALA A 316 7.57 14.62 10.69
N VAL A 317 8.59 13.77 10.73
CA VAL A 317 9.05 13.02 9.54
C VAL A 317 9.12 11.53 9.76
N ASP A 318 9.35 11.07 11.00
CA ASP A 318 9.68 9.68 11.28
C ASP A 318 9.37 9.34 12.76
N LEU A 319 9.00 8.10 13.02
CA LEU A 319 8.54 7.53 14.29
C LEU A 319 9.35 6.27 14.58
N SER A 320 9.68 6.03 15.86
CA SER A 320 10.21 4.73 16.28
C SER A 320 9.57 4.31 17.58
N MET A 321 9.10 3.06 17.66
CA MET A 321 8.40 2.51 18.83
C MET A 321 9.39 1.89 19.83
N THR A 322 9.10 2.02 21.13
CA THR A 322 9.82 1.27 22.16
C THR A 322 9.55 -0.23 22.06
N SER A 323 10.51 -1.05 22.50
CA SER A 323 10.40 -2.51 22.53
C SER A 323 9.17 -3.02 23.31
N ASP A 324 8.75 -2.27 24.34
CA ASP A 324 7.56 -2.57 25.15
C ASP A 324 6.24 -2.03 24.55
N SER A 325 6.31 -1.25 23.46
CA SER A 325 5.21 -0.55 22.81
C SER A 325 4.43 0.41 23.73
N LEU A 326 5.04 0.87 24.84
CA LEU A 326 4.46 1.84 25.77
C LEU A 326 5.06 3.25 25.63
N GLY A 327 5.92 3.47 24.63
CA GLY A 327 6.58 4.72 24.32
C GLY A 327 7.05 4.78 22.88
N TYR A 328 7.56 5.94 22.49
CA TYR A 328 8.11 6.17 21.15
C TYR A 328 8.98 7.43 21.09
N TRP A 329 9.76 7.52 20.02
CA TRP A 329 10.51 8.70 19.58
C TRP A 329 9.90 9.26 18.29
N VAL A 330 9.83 10.59 18.18
CA VAL A 330 9.40 11.30 16.97
C VAL A 330 10.53 12.22 16.51
N LEU A 331 10.91 12.10 15.24
CA LEU A 331 11.85 12.99 14.56
C LEU A 331 11.12 14.10 13.81
N THR A 332 11.76 15.27 13.77
CA THR A 332 11.32 16.40 12.95
C THR A 332 12.31 16.73 11.84
N ASP A 333 11.85 17.37 10.77
CA ASP A 333 12.67 17.73 9.59
C ASP A 333 13.90 18.62 9.91
N PHE A 334 13.94 19.26 11.09
CA PHE A 334 15.06 20.08 11.54
C PHE A 334 16.01 19.33 12.48
N GLY A 335 15.79 18.02 12.66
CA GLY A 335 16.60 17.13 13.48
C GLY A 335 16.16 17.01 14.92
N GLY A 336 15.02 17.56 15.33
CA GLY A 336 14.57 17.43 16.71
C GLY A 336 13.97 16.07 17.02
N ILE A 337 14.44 15.43 18.09
CA ILE A 337 13.94 14.16 18.64
C ILE A 337 13.09 14.44 19.88
N TYR A 338 11.89 13.86 19.93
CA TYR A 338 10.91 14.02 20.99
C TYR A 338 10.43 12.67 21.49
N ARG A 339 10.35 12.48 22.80
CA ARG A 339 10.01 11.18 23.40
C ARG A 339 8.63 11.22 24.02
N ALA A 340 7.94 10.09 24.05
CA ALA A 340 6.71 9.88 24.81
C ALA A 340 6.69 8.52 25.51
N GLY A 341 5.95 8.42 26.61
CA GLY A 341 5.76 7.14 27.31
C GLY A 341 7.05 6.57 27.91
N SER A 342 7.26 5.26 27.76
CA SER A 342 8.44 4.55 28.30
C SER A 342 9.76 5.09 27.74
N ALA A 343 9.77 5.68 26.54
CA ALA A 343 10.95 6.31 25.92
C ALA A 343 11.54 7.46 26.76
N LYS A 344 10.78 8.06 27.68
CA LYS A 344 11.28 9.11 28.59
C LYS A 344 12.09 8.57 29.77
N GLY A 345 12.01 7.28 30.08
CA GLY A 345 12.58 6.71 31.30
C GLY A 345 12.03 7.35 32.58
N GLU A 346 12.88 7.53 33.60
CA GLU A 346 12.50 8.18 34.88
C GLU A 346 12.49 9.72 34.83
N ASP A 347 12.88 10.34 33.71
CA ASP A 347 12.92 11.80 33.55
C ASP A 347 11.52 12.35 33.16
N GLU A 348 10.68 12.63 34.16
CA GLU A 348 9.32 13.17 33.95
C GLU A 348 9.26 14.67 33.60
N SER A 349 10.38 15.40 33.50
CA SER A 349 10.31 16.85 33.34
C SER A 349 10.24 17.27 31.87
N LEU A 350 9.05 17.70 31.47
CA LEU A 350 8.81 18.67 30.39
C LEU A 350 9.97 19.67 30.30
N VAL A 351 10.60 19.84 29.14
CA VAL A 351 11.38 21.05 28.88
C VAL A 351 10.39 22.22 28.89
N PRO A 352 10.45 23.13 29.87
CA PRO A 352 9.51 24.24 29.91
C PRO A 352 9.73 25.13 28.68
N ASN A 353 8.64 25.60 28.05
CA ASN A 353 8.61 26.53 26.89
C ASN A 353 8.72 25.90 25.47
N THR A 354 8.25 24.66 25.25
CA THR A 354 8.09 24.07 23.89
C THR A 354 7.17 24.90 22.98
N ASP A 355 6.31 25.75 23.56
CA ASP A 355 5.40 26.67 22.88
C ASP A 355 5.95 28.10 22.68
N THR A 356 7.11 28.43 23.26
CA THR A 356 7.63 29.81 23.30
C THR A 356 9.13 29.95 22.99
N LEU A 357 9.86 28.86 22.82
CA LEU A 357 11.16 28.81 22.15
C LEU A 357 10.95 28.29 20.73
N GLY A 358 11.72 28.77 19.74
CA GLY A 358 11.62 28.23 18.37
C GLY A 358 11.83 26.72 18.41
N LEU A 359 10.74 25.96 18.23
CA LEU A 359 10.63 24.49 18.23
C LEU A 359 11.72 23.81 19.08
N GLY A 360 11.53 23.84 20.39
CA GLY A 360 12.50 23.32 21.37
C GLY A 360 12.50 21.80 21.43
N LEU A 361 13.71 21.23 21.45
CA LEU A 361 14.03 19.80 21.50
C LEU A 361 13.74 19.20 22.90
N ASP A 362 13.26 17.95 22.98
CA ASP A 362 13.27 17.16 24.22
C ASP A 362 14.70 16.65 24.52
N ILE A 363 15.46 16.35 23.46
CA ILE A 363 16.89 16.03 23.50
C ILE A 363 17.71 17.23 23.00
N PRO A 364 18.46 17.95 23.86
CA PRO A 364 19.22 19.12 23.44
C PRO A 364 20.42 18.72 22.55
N LEU A 365 20.25 18.77 21.23
CA LEU A 365 21.32 18.49 20.28
C LEU A 365 22.39 19.61 20.28
N GLU A 366 23.62 19.27 20.66
CA GLU A 366 24.76 20.18 20.50
C GLU A 366 25.18 20.28 19.03
N GLY A 367 24.54 21.17 18.29
CA GLY A 367 24.80 21.39 16.86
C GLY A 367 23.54 21.14 16.05
N SER A 368 22.98 22.20 15.48
CA SER A 368 21.80 22.07 14.64
C SER A 368 22.17 21.51 13.28
N LEU A 369 21.44 20.49 12.81
CA LEU A 369 21.47 20.04 11.40
C LEU A 369 21.14 21.20 10.44
N ARG A 370 20.45 22.23 10.93
CA ARG A 370 20.18 23.46 10.20
C ARG A 370 19.96 24.65 11.12
N ASP A 371 20.86 25.64 11.12
CA ASP A 371 20.51 26.97 11.62
C ASP A 371 19.41 27.56 10.71
N PRO A 372 18.18 27.80 11.24
CA PRO A 372 17.03 28.25 10.45
C PRO A 372 17.23 29.58 9.73
N SER A 373 18.30 30.32 10.04
CA SER A 373 18.61 31.63 9.47
C SER A 373 19.43 31.58 8.17
N PHE A 374 19.92 30.41 7.72
CA PHE A 374 20.74 30.32 6.50
C PHE A 374 19.91 30.03 5.24
N PRO A 375 20.10 30.82 4.16
CA PRO A 375 19.60 30.48 2.83
C PRO A 375 20.32 29.24 2.27
N SER A 376 19.57 28.36 1.59
CA SER A 376 20.03 27.10 0.99
C SER A 376 21.33 27.25 0.18
N PRO A 377 22.36 26.43 0.45
CA PRO A 377 23.51 26.30 -0.44
C PRO A 377 23.14 25.31 -1.56
N GLY A 378 22.50 25.79 -2.63
CA GLY A 378 22.40 25.04 -3.88
C GLY A 378 21.05 24.43 -4.26
N GLY A 379 19.96 24.73 -3.56
CA GLY A 379 18.61 24.34 -3.98
C GLY A 379 18.08 23.04 -3.35
N ALA A 380 18.91 22.28 -2.65
CA ALA A 380 18.47 21.23 -1.74
C ALA A 380 18.38 21.79 -0.30
N ASN A 381 17.32 21.44 0.43
CA ASN A 381 17.19 21.75 1.85
C ASN A 381 17.75 20.56 2.65
N LEU A 382 18.91 20.73 3.27
CA LEU A 382 19.40 19.81 4.31
C LEU A 382 18.33 19.75 5.41
N ARG A 383 17.74 18.57 5.57
CA ARG A 383 16.71 18.24 6.57
C ARG A 383 16.94 16.82 7.06
N ALA A 384 16.49 16.51 8.26
CA ALA A 384 16.42 15.14 8.73
C ALA A 384 15.33 14.37 7.95
N VAL A 385 15.58 13.10 7.67
CA VAL A 385 14.66 12.23 6.92
C VAL A 385 14.28 10.96 7.66
N SER A 386 15.19 10.38 8.44
CA SER A 386 14.97 9.17 9.23
C SER A 386 15.85 9.17 10.48
N LEU A 387 15.42 8.46 11.52
CA LEU A 387 15.95 8.34 12.87
C LEU A 387 16.12 6.86 13.20
N LEU A 388 17.35 6.49 13.53
CA LEU A 388 17.62 5.23 14.20
C LEU A 388 17.80 5.45 15.69
N VAL A 389 17.05 4.68 16.47
CA VAL A 389 17.19 4.57 17.93
C VAL A 389 17.99 3.32 18.27
N ILE A 390 19.02 3.49 19.09
CA ILE A 390 19.84 2.39 19.60
C ILE A 390 19.35 2.08 21.02
N ASP A 391 18.73 0.92 21.19
CA ASP A 391 18.28 0.32 22.46
C ASP A 391 18.77 -1.15 22.50
N GLU A 392 20.05 -1.36 22.79
CA GLU A 392 20.70 -2.68 22.68
C GLU A 392 20.19 -3.67 23.74
N ASP A 393 19.80 -3.17 24.92
CA ASP A 393 19.33 -4.01 26.03
C ASP A 393 17.81 -4.21 26.06
N GLY A 394 17.08 -3.47 25.22
CA GLY A 394 15.65 -3.57 25.01
C GLY A 394 14.85 -3.04 26.19
N ASP A 395 15.43 -2.18 27.03
CA ASP A 395 14.78 -1.65 28.23
C ASP A 395 13.86 -0.44 27.96
N SER A 396 13.70 -0.05 26.69
CA SER A 396 12.94 1.11 26.22
C SER A 396 13.62 2.46 26.50
N THR A 397 14.90 2.46 26.86
CA THR A 397 15.76 3.64 26.97
C THR A 397 16.83 3.57 25.90
N ALA A 398 16.98 4.63 25.11
CA ALA A 398 18.04 4.64 24.09
C ALA A 398 19.43 4.82 24.72
N GLU A 399 20.43 4.07 24.26
CA GLU A 399 21.85 4.36 24.47
C GLU A 399 22.40 5.41 23.48
N GLY A 400 21.72 5.61 22.35
CA GLY A 400 22.12 6.59 21.35
C GLY A 400 21.15 6.72 20.18
N TYR A 401 21.47 7.64 19.29
CA TYR A 401 20.66 7.96 18.12
C TYR A 401 21.54 8.17 16.90
N VAL A 402 21.01 7.87 15.71
CA VAL A 402 21.58 8.30 14.43
C VAL A 402 20.49 9.00 13.64
N ILE A 403 20.74 10.24 13.21
CA ILE A 403 19.86 10.95 12.30
C ILE A 403 20.44 10.91 10.89
N LEU A 404 19.66 10.48 9.90
CA LEU A 404 19.96 10.62 8.49
C LEU A 404 19.43 11.95 7.95
N ASP A 405 20.26 12.70 7.24
CA ASP A 405 19.84 13.87 6.49
C ASP A 405 19.56 13.55 5.02
N SER A 406 18.84 14.44 4.35
CA SER A 406 18.41 14.30 2.96
C SER A 406 19.53 14.12 1.91
N MET A 407 20.77 14.42 2.27
CA MET A 407 21.95 14.22 1.42
C MET A 407 22.77 12.99 1.82
N GLY A 408 22.26 12.14 2.71
CA GLY A 408 22.98 10.95 3.20
C GLY A 408 24.00 11.27 4.28
N GLY A 409 24.06 12.51 4.79
CA GLY A 409 24.83 12.79 5.98
C GLY A 409 24.19 12.11 7.18
N HIS A 410 25.02 11.52 8.05
CA HIS A 410 24.59 10.84 9.26
C HIS A 410 25.13 11.58 10.47
N HIS A 411 24.32 11.65 11.51
CA HIS A 411 24.61 12.45 12.69
C HIS A 411 24.37 11.60 13.92
N PRO A 412 25.42 11.01 14.50
CA PRO A 412 25.30 10.18 15.68
C PRO A 412 25.33 11.01 16.97
N PHE A 413 24.49 10.62 17.91
CA PHE A 413 24.35 11.25 19.21
C PHE A 413 24.33 10.18 20.30
N ASP A 414 24.82 10.52 21.49
CA ASP A 414 24.59 9.70 22.66
C ASP A 414 23.15 9.88 23.17
N ASN A 415 22.78 9.07 24.16
CA ASN A 415 21.50 9.13 24.86
C ASN A 415 21.15 10.52 25.44
N GLU A 416 22.15 11.39 25.67
CA GLU A 416 21.96 12.75 26.14
C GLU A 416 21.88 13.81 25.03
N GLY A 417 22.02 13.41 23.76
CA GLY A 417 21.96 14.31 22.61
C GLY A 417 23.27 15.01 22.27
N VAL A 418 24.39 14.56 22.85
CA VAL A 418 25.71 15.09 22.52
C VAL A 418 26.22 14.38 21.28
N VAL A 419 26.73 15.16 20.32
CA VAL A 419 27.32 14.62 19.09
C VAL A 419 28.47 13.68 19.44
N ILE A 420 28.40 12.45 18.96
CA ILE A 420 29.48 11.48 19.09
C ILE A 420 30.46 11.70 17.93
N ASP A 421 31.70 12.05 18.25
CA ASP A 421 32.76 12.04 17.25
C ASP A 421 32.93 10.60 16.72
N PRO A 422 32.91 10.39 15.39
CA PRO A 422 33.15 9.08 14.80
C PRO A 422 34.43 8.41 15.35
N GLY A 423 34.31 7.18 15.83
CA GLY A 423 35.40 6.37 16.38
C GLY A 423 35.71 6.55 17.88
N SER A 424 34.87 7.27 18.64
CA SER A 424 35.12 7.62 20.05
C SER A 424 34.57 6.64 21.10
N SER A 425 33.66 5.72 20.73
CA SER A 425 33.09 4.71 21.64
C SER A 425 34.07 3.55 21.92
N SER A 426 34.88 3.68 22.98
CA SER A 426 35.80 2.62 23.41
C SER A 426 35.11 1.60 24.31
N GLY A 427 34.64 0.46 23.78
CA GLY A 427 34.11 -0.62 24.62
C GLY A 427 33.32 -1.73 23.92
N SER A 428 32.56 -1.41 22.86
CA SER A 428 31.67 -2.34 22.16
C SER A 428 32.38 -3.19 21.08
N GLU A 429 31.77 -4.30 20.67
CA GLU A 429 32.30 -5.21 19.63
C GLU A 429 32.48 -4.48 18.27
N ILE A 430 33.37 -4.96 17.39
CA ILE A 430 33.72 -4.29 16.10
C ILE A 430 32.49 -4.00 15.21
N ASN A 431 31.41 -4.77 15.40
CA ASN A 431 30.24 -4.82 14.54
C ASN A 431 28.94 -4.32 15.23
N SER A 432 29.03 -3.67 16.39
CA SER A 432 27.85 -3.09 17.06
C SER A 432 27.50 -1.74 16.43
N PRO A 433 26.20 -1.38 16.32
CA PRO A 433 25.75 -0.06 15.87
C PRO A 433 26.34 1.08 16.70
N ASP A 434 26.66 0.83 17.98
CA ASP A 434 27.36 1.77 18.89
C ASP A 434 28.78 2.08 18.43
N ARG A 435 29.38 1.14 17.70
CA ARG A 435 30.75 1.23 17.23
C ARG A 435 30.75 1.75 15.80
N LEU A 436 30.29 2.99 15.68
CA LEU A 436 30.65 3.89 14.59
C LEU A 436 32.16 4.09 14.62
N LEU A 437 32.91 3.12 14.13
CA LEU A 437 34.36 3.14 14.04
C LEU A 437 34.84 4.33 13.20
N ASP A 438 36.11 4.68 13.41
CA ASP A 438 36.85 5.71 12.67
C ASP A 438 36.37 5.79 11.20
N PRO A 439 35.89 6.95 10.73
CA PRO A 439 35.27 7.13 9.41
C PRO A 439 36.26 6.90 8.27
N THR A 440 37.55 6.69 8.57
CA THR A 440 38.52 6.20 7.59
C THR A 440 38.38 4.69 7.28
N ALA A 441 37.61 3.95 8.07
CA ALA A 441 37.32 2.52 7.87
C ALA A 441 36.07 2.25 7.01
N TYR A 442 35.09 3.18 6.98
CA TYR A 442 33.80 2.96 6.30
C TYR A 442 33.37 4.15 5.44
N LEU A 443 32.94 3.88 4.21
CA LEU A 443 32.39 4.88 3.29
C LEU A 443 30.86 4.92 3.48
N TRP A 444 30.37 5.88 4.27
CA TRP A 444 28.94 6.20 4.30
C TRP A 444 28.50 6.79 2.95
N PRO A 445 27.31 6.44 2.44
CA PRO A 445 26.78 7.04 1.22
C PRO A 445 26.51 8.53 1.47
N PHE A 446 27.11 9.40 0.64
CA PHE A 446 26.87 10.84 0.72
C PHE A 446 26.55 11.40 -0.67
N PHE A 447 25.35 11.93 -0.80
CA PHE A 447 24.73 12.39 -2.03
C PHE A 447 24.85 13.91 -2.14
N THR A 448 26.08 14.40 -2.35
CA THR A 448 26.37 15.84 -2.32
C THR A 448 25.47 16.64 -3.26
N GLY A 449 24.64 17.51 -2.67
CA GLY A 449 23.74 18.39 -3.42
C GLY A 449 22.47 17.73 -3.94
N LEU A 450 22.23 16.46 -3.60
CA LEU A 450 21.02 15.72 -3.98
C LEU A 450 20.16 15.47 -2.74
N ASP A 451 18.88 15.79 -2.83
CA ASP A 451 17.88 15.45 -1.81
C ASP A 451 17.28 14.09 -2.12
N ILE A 452 18.02 13.02 -1.83
CA ILE A 452 17.65 11.66 -2.22
C ILE A 452 17.79 10.64 -1.11
N ALA A 453 18.39 10.93 0.05
CA ALA A 453 18.27 10.00 1.17
C ALA A 453 16.80 9.94 1.63
N ARG A 454 16.29 8.73 1.89
CA ARG A 454 14.88 8.52 2.22
C ARG A 454 14.74 7.88 3.57
N ASP A 455 15.42 6.77 3.78
CA ASP A 455 15.23 5.98 4.97
C ASP A 455 16.53 5.26 5.41
N LEU A 456 16.58 4.86 6.67
CA LEU A 456 17.70 4.35 7.44
C LEU A 456 17.15 3.27 8.39
N GLU A 457 17.61 2.03 8.27
CA GLU A 457 17.10 0.96 9.14
C GLU A 457 18.23 0.11 9.73
N LEU A 458 18.07 -0.33 10.98
CA LEU A 458 19.02 -1.19 11.67
C LEU A 458 18.73 -2.65 11.34
N HIS A 459 19.76 -3.38 10.92
CA HIS A 459 19.60 -4.80 10.67
C HIS A 459 19.14 -5.52 11.96
N PRO A 460 18.14 -6.43 11.91
CA PRO A 460 17.52 -7.05 13.11
C PRO A 460 18.48 -7.77 14.07
N MET A 461 19.68 -8.13 13.60
CA MET A 461 20.74 -8.72 14.42
C MET A 461 21.67 -7.69 15.10
N GLY A 462 21.44 -6.39 14.93
CA GLY A 462 22.28 -5.32 15.48
C GLY A 462 23.68 -5.29 14.89
N THR A 463 23.80 -5.57 13.59
CA THR A 463 25.11 -5.84 12.95
C THR A 463 25.54 -4.80 11.91
N GLY A 464 24.70 -3.82 11.65
CA GLY A 464 24.90 -2.81 10.62
C GLY A 464 23.60 -2.11 10.25
N VAL A 465 23.72 -1.03 9.50
CA VAL A 465 22.62 -0.15 9.07
C VAL A 465 22.50 -0.21 7.56
N VAL A 466 21.30 -0.06 7.03
CA VAL A 466 21.06 0.11 5.59
C VAL A 466 20.43 1.47 5.35
N ILE A 467 20.91 2.18 4.32
CA ILE A 467 20.35 3.45 3.88
C ILE A 467 19.69 3.25 2.51
N LEU A 468 18.46 3.74 2.36
CA LEU A 468 17.73 3.81 1.10
C LEU A 468 17.84 5.21 0.47
N ASP A 469 18.13 5.24 -0.83
CA ASP A 469 17.99 6.45 -1.63
C ASP A 469 16.70 6.47 -2.49
N GLY A 470 16.31 7.67 -2.93
CA GLY A 470 15.08 7.94 -3.66
C GLY A 470 15.02 7.35 -5.06
N TRP A 471 16.13 6.79 -5.56
CA TRP A 471 16.17 6.04 -6.82
C TRP A 471 16.10 4.53 -6.59
N GLY A 472 15.96 4.09 -5.34
CA GLY A 472 15.90 2.69 -4.95
C GLY A 472 17.28 2.06 -4.77
N GLY A 473 18.32 2.87 -4.63
CA GLY A 473 19.64 2.41 -4.24
C GLY A 473 19.69 2.06 -2.76
N VAL A 474 20.17 0.85 -2.46
CA VAL A 474 20.31 0.33 -1.11
C VAL A 474 21.80 0.32 -0.72
N HIS A 475 22.14 0.95 0.40
CA HIS A 475 23.51 1.22 0.84
C HIS A 475 23.77 0.65 2.24
N PRO A 476 24.29 -0.58 2.37
CA PRO A 476 24.63 -1.17 3.66
C PRO A 476 25.90 -0.55 4.26
N VAL A 477 25.95 -0.45 5.59
CA VAL A 477 27.06 0.09 6.38
C VAL A 477 27.26 -0.78 7.64
N PRO A 478 28.45 -1.32 7.91
CA PRO A 478 29.70 -1.19 7.14
C PRO A 478 29.73 -2.02 5.84
N VAL A 479 30.61 -1.65 4.89
CA VAL A 479 30.69 -2.25 3.54
C VAL A 479 31.72 -3.41 3.43
N ASP A 480 32.37 -3.85 4.52
CA ASP A 480 33.49 -4.82 4.44
C ASP A 480 33.09 -6.29 4.73
N GLU A 481 33.80 -7.25 4.12
CA GLU A 481 33.51 -8.69 4.24
C GLU A 481 33.67 -9.25 5.67
N GLU A 482 34.41 -8.57 6.56
CA GLU A 482 34.74 -9.05 7.91
C GLU A 482 33.77 -8.54 8.98
N SER A 483 33.08 -7.42 8.72
CA SER A 483 32.13 -6.75 9.64
C SER A 483 30.69 -6.71 9.12
N ASN A 484 30.42 -7.07 7.86
CA ASN A 484 29.09 -6.96 7.24
C ASN A 484 28.36 -8.31 7.15
N PRO A 485 27.21 -8.51 7.81
CA PRO A 485 26.31 -9.63 7.55
C PRO A 485 25.12 -9.30 6.64
N VAL A 486 25.03 -8.08 6.08
CA VAL A 486 24.07 -7.72 5.03
C VAL A 486 24.55 -8.32 3.69
N TYR A 487 24.67 -9.64 3.67
CA TYR A 487 24.98 -10.44 2.50
C TYR A 487 23.67 -10.70 1.75
N PHE A 488 23.26 -9.81 0.84
CA PHE A 488 22.19 -10.19 -0.07
C PHE A 488 22.78 -11.00 -1.22
N ALA A 489 22.23 -12.21 -1.36
CA ALA A 489 22.39 -13.08 -2.50
C ALA A 489 22.40 -12.26 -3.81
N ASN A 490 23.39 -12.53 -4.66
CA ASN A 490 23.41 -11.94 -5.99
C ASN A 490 22.05 -12.14 -6.68
N ASN A 491 21.68 -11.23 -7.57
CA ASN A 491 20.39 -11.23 -8.29
C ASN A 491 20.17 -12.44 -9.24
N ARG A 492 20.90 -13.55 -9.08
CA ARG A 492 20.87 -14.75 -9.91
C ARG A 492 21.04 -16.07 -9.14
N VAL A 493 21.46 -16.08 -7.88
CA VAL A 493 21.76 -17.31 -7.12
C VAL A 493 21.44 -17.07 -5.66
N SER A 494 20.39 -17.72 -5.17
CA SER A 494 19.85 -17.55 -3.81
C SER A 494 20.76 -18.08 -2.68
N ASN A 495 21.87 -18.78 -2.98
CA ASN A 495 22.53 -19.67 -2.00
C ASN A 495 24.09 -19.64 -2.03
N GLU A 496 24.75 -18.57 -2.47
CA GLU A 496 26.22 -18.47 -2.31
C GLU A 496 26.57 -17.50 -1.17
N ASP A 497 26.96 -18.07 -0.03
CA ASP A 497 27.59 -17.37 1.09
C ASP A 497 28.76 -16.50 0.57
N ASN A 498 28.87 -15.26 1.07
CA ASN A 498 30.01 -14.32 0.88
C ASN A 498 30.14 -13.59 -0.47
N THR A 499 29.06 -13.15 -1.12
CA THR A 499 29.18 -12.17 -2.23
C THR A 499 28.67 -10.79 -1.79
N PRO A 500 29.48 -9.70 -1.89
CA PRO A 500 29.03 -8.36 -1.51
C PRO A 500 27.92 -7.85 -2.42
N LEU A 501 26.95 -7.13 -1.85
CA LEU A 501 26.12 -6.21 -2.63
C LEU A 501 27.03 -5.19 -3.33
N SER A 502 27.04 -5.18 -4.65
CA SER A 502 27.33 -3.92 -5.33
C SER A 502 26.14 -3.00 -5.07
N PRO A 503 26.32 -1.67 -4.91
CA PRO A 503 25.21 -0.71 -4.84
C PRO A 503 24.20 -1.05 -5.94
N VAL A 504 23.08 -1.66 -5.56
CA VAL A 504 22.06 -2.07 -6.51
C VAL A 504 21.26 -0.82 -6.74
N GLY A 505 21.71 0.05 -7.64
CA GLY A 505 20.74 0.91 -8.31
C GLY A 505 19.81 -0.07 -9.04
N LEU A 506 18.52 -0.13 -8.69
CA LEU A 506 17.53 -0.83 -9.48
C LEU A 506 17.63 -0.28 -10.92
N PRO A 507 18.27 -0.97 -11.89
CA PRO A 507 18.69 -0.33 -13.14
C PRO A 507 17.51 0.01 -14.08
N TYR A 508 16.28 -0.26 -13.65
CA TYR A 508 15.12 -0.37 -14.52
C TYR A 508 14.05 0.71 -14.33
N ILE A 509 14.16 1.60 -13.33
CA ILE A 509 13.04 2.51 -13.00
C ILE A 509 13.37 4.01 -13.20
N THR A 510 14.58 4.39 -13.61
CA THR A 510 14.93 5.82 -13.75
C THR A 510 14.63 6.43 -15.13
N SER A 511 14.28 5.63 -16.14
CA SER A 511 14.09 6.13 -17.53
C SER A 511 12.63 6.35 -17.95
N GLY A 512 11.67 6.15 -17.03
CA GLY A 512 10.25 6.06 -17.38
C GLY A 512 9.28 6.96 -16.60
N PHE A 513 9.74 7.72 -15.60
CA PHE A 513 8.87 8.48 -14.71
C PHE A 513 9.15 9.98 -14.85
N ASP A 514 8.30 10.64 -15.63
CA ASP A 514 8.22 12.10 -15.76
C ASP A 514 7.31 12.63 -14.64
N ASN A 515 7.76 13.60 -13.85
CA ASN A 515 6.88 14.33 -12.94
C ASN A 515 6.17 15.42 -13.78
N PRO A 516 4.88 15.25 -14.13
CA PRO A 516 4.19 16.16 -15.05
C PRO A 516 3.98 17.57 -14.47
N SER A 517 4.33 17.79 -13.20
CA SER A 517 4.24 19.08 -12.51
C SER A 517 5.50 19.94 -12.61
N THR A 518 6.62 19.41 -13.12
CA THR A 518 7.88 20.14 -13.25
C THR A 518 8.01 20.70 -14.68
N GLU A 519 8.41 21.96 -14.83
CA GLU A 519 8.53 22.61 -16.14
C GLU A 519 9.77 22.15 -16.95
N VAL A 520 10.64 21.33 -16.35
CA VAL A 520 11.95 20.97 -16.90
C VAL A 520 11.95 19.49 -17.32
N ASP A 521 12.17 19.27 -18.62
CA ASP A 521 12.28 17.96 -19.25
C ASP A 521 13.57 17.25 -18.80
N GLU A 522 13.42 16.06 -18.18
CA GLU A 522 14.53 15.23 -17.66
C GLU A 522 15.46 14.67 -18.75
N SER A 523 15.18 14.91 -20.03
CA SER A 523 16.10 14.60 -21.13
C SER A 523 17.25 15.61 -21.31
N ASP A 524 17.28 16.69 -20.53
CA ASP A 524 18.39 17.66 -20.54
C ASP A 524 19.58 17.20 -19.69
N GLU A 525 20.69 16.87 -20.36
CA GLU A 525 21.95 16.44 -19.73
C GLU A 525 22.56 17.47 -18.75
N GLU A 526 22.21 18.76 -18.85
CA GLU A 526 22.65 19.81 -17.92
C GLU A 526 21.76 19.94 -16.67
N SER A 527 20.63 19.21 -16.61
CA SER A 527 19.61 19.29 -15.55
C SER A 527 19.49 18.02 -14.69
N TYR A 528 20.28 16.98 -14.96
CA TYR A 528 20.41 15.79 -14.09
C TYR A 528 20.74 16.22 -12.66
N GLY A 529 19.78 16.06 -11.75
CA GLY A 529 19.94 16.36 -10.31
C GLY A 529 19.20 17.59 -9.82
N ARG A 530 18.46 18.33 -10.66
CA ARG A 530 17.58 19.41 -10.16
C ARG A 530 16.21 18.95 -9.71
N ASP A 531 15.76 17.78 -10.19
CA ASP A 531 14.39 17.31 -9.95
C ASP A 531 14.24 15.79 -10.09
N ALA A 532 15.31 15.01 -9.80
CA ALA A 532 15.26 13.57 -9.99
C ALA A 532 14.14 12.97 -9.12
N ALA A 533 13.02 12.63 -9.77
CA ALA A 533 11.81 12.17 -9.10
C ALA A 533 12.17 10.98 -8.19
N SER A 534 12.25 11.27 -6.90
CA SER A 534 12.52 10.25 -5.91
C SER A 534 11.23 9.49 -5.70
N ILE A 535 11.18 8.28 -6.25
CA ILE A 535 10.00 7.45 -6.23
C ILE A 535 10.03 6.50 -5.05
N PHE A 536 11.20 6.08 -4.59
CA PHE A 536 11.32 5.27 -3.38
C PHE A 536 11.23 6.17 -2.15
N MET A 537 10.68 5.63 -1.07
CA MET A 537 10.50 6.38 0.15
C MET A 537 10.82 5.63 1.42
N ASP A 538 10.74 4.31 1.40
CA ASP A 538 10.76 3.50 2.60
C ASP A 538 11.31 2.09 2.31
N LEU A 539 11.89 1.47 3.33
CA LEU A 539 12.64 0.21 3.35
C LEU A 539 12.30 -0.49 4.65
N GLU A 540 12.04 -1.80 4.61
CA GLU A 540 11.89 -2.56 5.85
C GLU A 540 12.56 -3.92 5.80
N PHE A 541 13.17 -4.36 6.91
CA PHE A 541 13.80 -5.68 6.93
C PHE A 541 12.77 -6.79 7.05
N THR A 542 13.03 -7.90 6.37
CA THR A 542 12.34 -9.13 6.74
C THR A 542 12.88 -9.63 8.07
N SER A 543 11.97 -10.21 8.80
CA SER A 543 12.09 -10.67 10.17
C SER A 543 12.76 -12.05 10.27
N CYS A 544 12.73 -12.86 9.19
CA CYS A 544 13.52 -14.08 9.11
C CYS A 544 14.39 -14.15 7.84
N GLU A 545 15.69 -14.41 8.04
CA GLU A 545 16.75 -14.52 7.02
C GLU A 545 17.01 -13.21 6.25
N GLY A 546 18.28 -12.81 6.10
CA GLY A 546 18.67 -11.50 5.56
C GLY A 546 18.06 -11.14 4.20
N GLY A 547 16.89 -10.49 4.22
CA GLY A 547 16.17 -9.89 3.10
C GLY A 547 15.57 -8.55 3.52
N LEU A 548 15.03 -7.81 2.56
CA LEU A 548 14.37 -6.53 2.84
C LEU A 548 13.29 -6.25 1.78
N TYR A 549 12.38 -5.36 2.09
CA TYR A 549 11.41 -4.79 1.18
C TYR A 549 11.73 -3.31 0.96
N THR A 550 11.39 -2.78 -0.21
CA THR A 550 11.39 -1.33 -0.46
C THR A 550 10.04 -0.91 -1.02
N LEU A 551 9.64 0.32 -0.70
CA LEU A 551 8.38 0.92 -1.10
C LEU A 551 8.62 2.14 -2.00
N ASP A 552 7.88 2.19 -3.10
CA ASP A 552 7.71 3.40 -3.89
C ASP A 552 6.46 4.20 -3.49
N ARG A 553 6.45 5.49 -3.80
CA ARG A 553 5.39 6.47 -3.51
C ARG A 553 4.07 6.17 -4.19
N PHE A 554 4.06 5.28 -5.18
CA PHE A 554 2.85 4.83 -5.84
C PHE A 554 2.28 3.56 -5.18
N GLY A 555 2.95 2.98 -4.18
CA GLY A 555 2.52 1.77 -3.49
C GLY A 555 3.11 0.47 -4.06
N GLY A 556 4.09 0.59 -4.95
CA GLY A 556 4.88 -0.55 -5.43
C GLY A 556 5.84 -1.00 -4.35
N VAL A 557 5.71 -2.25 -3.91
CA VAL A 557 6.64 -2.90 -2.97
C VAL A 557 7.53 -3.87 -3.74
N PHE A 558 8.82 -3.91 -3.41
CA PHE A 558 9.81 -4.77 -4.06
C PHE A 558 10.61 -5.53 -3.00
N GLY A 559 10.68 -6.85 -3.11
CA GLY A 559 11.50 -7.69 -2.23
C GLY A 559 12.93 -7.80 -2.74
N LEU A 560 13.90 -7.87 -1.82
CA LEU A 560 15.30 -8.17 -2.08
C LEU A 560 15.82 -9.28 -1.13
N GLY A 561 16.83 -10.01 -1.56
CA GLY A 561 17.40 -11.11 -0.76
C GLY A 561 16.38 -12.22 -0.50
N ALA A 562 16.31 -12.68 0.75
CA ALA A 562 15.39 -13.73 1.22
C ALA A 562 13.90 -13.33 1.19
N ALA A 563 13.60 -12.03 1.03
CA ALA A 563 12.23 -11.51 0.93
C ALA A 563 11.50 -11.91 -0.37
N ARG A 564 12.22 -12.49 -1.36
CA ARG A 564 11.68 -12.90 -2.66
C ARG A 564 11.46 -14.41 -2.72
N GLU A 565 10.36 -14.83 -3.37
CA GLU A 565 10.18 -16.24 -3.72
C GLU A 565 11.10 -16.69 -4.87
N ASN A 566 11.45 -15.77 -5.78
CA ASN A 566 12.27 -16.03 -6.95
C ASN A 566 13.37 -14.95 -7.08
N PRO A 567 14.66 -15.31 -7.14
CA PRO A 567 15.75 -14.33 -7.26
C PRO A 567 15.71 -13.49 -8.55
N ASP A 568 15.00 -13.93 -9.59
CA ASP A 568 14.83 -13.18 -10.84
C ASP A 568 13.56 -12.29 -10.84
N ASP A 569 12.72 -12.35 -9.79
CA ASP A 569 11.47 -11.61 -9.68
C ASP A 569 11.47 -10.71 -8.43
N PRO A 570 11.52 -9.38 -8.58
CA PRO A 570 11.52 -8.46 -7.44
C PRO A 570 10.13 -8.30 -6.80
N ILE A 571 9.08 -8.91 -7.34
CA ILE A 571 7.73 -8.82 -6.77
C ILE A 571 7.71 -9.56 -5.43
N PRO A 572 7.16 -8.94 -4.36
CA PRO A 572 7.01 -9.60 -3.07
C PRO A 572 6.10 -10.83 -3.18
N PRO A 573 6.22 -11.82 -2.28
CA PRO A 573 5.34 -12.99 -2.23
C PRO A 573 3.85 -12.62 -2.07
N PHE A 574 3.58 -11.40 -1.60
CA PHE A 574 2.24 -10.89 -1.36
C PHE A 574 1.72 -10.15 -2.58
N ALA A 575 0.65 -10.67 -3.18
CA ALA A 575 -0.09 -10.00 -4.25
C ALA A 575 -1.19 -9.09 -3.70
N GLY A 576 -1.54 -8.05 -4.46
CA GLY A 576 -2.69 -7.19 -4.17
C GLY A 576 -2.39 -5.85 -3.50
N SER A 577 -1.13 -5.40 -3.50
CA SER A 577 -0.80 -4.03 -3.06
C SER A 577 -1.55 -3.00 -3.90
N PRO A 578 -2.18 -1.99 -3.28
CA PRO A 578 -2.75 -0.88 -4.04
C PRO A 578 -1.63 -0.12 -4.75
N TYR A 579 -1.83 0.18 -6.03
CA TYR A 579 -0.92 1.01 -6.81
C TYR A 579 -1.64 2.31 -7.20
N PHE A 580 -1.31 3.40 -6.52
CA PHE A 580 -1.98 4.70 -6.53
C PHE A 580 -1.69 5.55 -7.78
N PHE A 581 -1.11 5.00 -8.83
CA PHE A 581 -0.76 5.77 -10.03
C PHE A 581 -1.96 6.51 -10.65
N PRO A 582 -1.81 7.80 -11.04
CA PRO A 582 -0.58 8.59 -11.04
C PRO A 582 -0.28 9.36 -9.75
N ASP A 583 -1.06 9.14 -8.69
CA ASP A 583 -0.94 9.86 -7.42
C ASP A 583 0.12 9.21 -6.51
N GLN A 584 1.02 10.03 -5.95
CA GLN A 584 2.06 9.61 -5.02
C GLN A 584 1.51 9.60 -3.59
N LEU A 585 0.74 8.57 -3.26
CA LEU A 585 0.00 8.49 -2.00
C LEU A 585 0.57 7.52 -0.98
N ALA A 586 1.40 6.55 -1.37
CA ALA A 586 2.03 5.69 -0.38
C ALA A 586 2.96 6.53 0.49
N VAL A 587 3.08 6.16 1.76
CA VAL A 587 3.93 6.82 2.76
C VAL A 587 4.93 5.85 3.34
N ASP A 588 4.46 4.69 3.77
CA ASP A 588 5.24 3.74 4.55
C ASP A 588 4.57 2.35 4.50
N ALA A 589 5.28 1.27 4.84
CA ALA A 589 4.75 -0.07 4.91
C ALA A 589 5.39 -0.94 6.02
N GLU A 590 4.54 -1.48 6.90
CA GLU A 590 5.00 -2.29 8.03
C GLU A 590 4.70 -3.79 7.87
N PHE A 591 5.73 -4.63 8.01
CA PHE A 591 5.71 -6.06 7.68
C PHE A 591 5.55 -6.96 8.92
N PHE A 592 4.84 -8.09 8.75
CA PHE A 592 4.47 -8.99 9.85
C PHE A 592 4.81 -10.44 9.56
N GLU A 593 5.38 -11.12 10.55
CA GLU A 593 5.61 -12.58 10.63
C GLU A 593 4.34 -13.41 10.77
#